data_AF-A0A1I2WQV2-F1
#
_entry.id   AF-A0A1I2WQV2-F1
#
_cell.length_a   1.000
_cell.length_b   1.000
_cell.length_c   1.000
_cell.angle_alpha   90.00
_cell.angle_beta   90.00
_cell.angle_gamma   90.00
#
_symmetry.space_group_name_H-M   'P 1'
#
loop_
_entity.id
_entity.type
_entity.pdbx_description
1 polymer ?
#
loop_
_entity_poly.entity_id
_entity_poly.type
_entity_poly.pdbx_seq_one_letter_code
_entity_poly.pdbx_strand_id
1 'polypeptide(L)'
;MYSTISWIQTSRKYRNSCPKIINFSLVKNQTKQRRGCSGGYDDYTKTRNYWKYLKAKLRKEKSEVVSATTQLKLLAPDGKKRLSDMLDYKGIIALGKTFPSTKANRFIEWFTYSDESIDGKSKKKAYALFDSSFIEHIEIGTTNGLQQIHAYLFGGLYEFAGQIRQKNISKGGFQFALARFLDDTLKQIDSMPENSFDEIAEKYVEMNIAHPFMEANGRSARIWLDLILKKRLKKCVDWSKIGKSEYMQAMVKSVTDSTAIKGLLEKALTSKIDSREMFMKGIDYSYYYEENE
;
A
#
# COMPACT_ATOMS: atom_id res chain seq x y z
N MET A 1 -25.17 2.70 4.26
CA MET A 1 -24.44 3.92 3.86
C MET A 1 -23.01 3.79 4.36
N TYR A 2 -22.07 3.59 3.43
CA TYR A 2 -20.66 3.32 3.65
C TYR A 2 -20.00 4.46 4.44
N SER A 3 -19.24 4.15 5.50
CA SER A 3 -18.33 5.12 6.12
C SER A 3 -16.90 4.66 5.91
N THR A 4 -16.29 5.29 4.92
CA THR A 4 -14.87 5.35 4.59
C THR A 4 -14.04 5.61 5.85
N ILE A 5 -13.14 4.68 6.19
CA ILE A 5 -12.05 4.92 7.12
C ILE A 5 -10.98 5.65 6.32
N SER A 6 -10.82 6.93 6.58
CA SER A 6 -9.89 7.82 5.90
C SER A 6 -8.69 8.11 6.81
N TRP A 7 -7.51 7.71 6.34
CA TRP A 7 -6.14 8.04 6.76
C TRP A 7 -5.64 7.60 8.15
N ILE A 8 -4.93 6.47 8.11
CA ILE A 8 -3.78 6.17 8.97
C ILE A 8 -2.64 7.10 8.53
N GLN A 9 -2.26 8.06 9.36
CA GLN A 9 -0.93 8.67 9.25
C GLN A 9 0.05 7.72 9.92
N THR A 10 0.68 6.84 9.13
CA THR A 10 1.94 6.22 9.53
C THR A 10 2.93 7.34 9.76
N SER A 11 3.27 7.56 11.03
CA SER A 11 4.23 8.59 11.42
C SER A 11 5.53 8.39 10.65
N ARG A 12 5.91 9.44 9.93
CA ARG A 12 7.17 9.63 9.23
C ARG A 12 8.35 8.95 9.93
N LYS A 13 9.11 8.18 9.14
CA LYS A 13 10.53 7.83 9.35
C LYS A 13 10.84 7.00 10.61
N TYR A 14 10.72 5.67 10.51
CA TYR A 14 11.50 4.74 11.33
C TYR A 14 12.46 3.95 10.43
N ARG A 15 13.77 4.20 10.61
CA ARG A 15 14.86 3.45 10.01
C ARG A 15 15.16 2.26 10.92
N ASN A 16 15.27 1.08 10.29
CA ASN A 16 15.86 -0.17 10.77
C ASN A 16 15.19 -0.82 12.01
N SER A 17 14.61 -2.00 11.77
CA SER A 17 13.88 -2.88 12.72
C SER A 17 12.51 -2.32 13.13
N CYS A 18 11.49 -2.61 12.31
CA CYS A 18 10.14 -2.07 12.53
C CYS A 18 9.26 -3.12 13.24
N PRO A 19 8.97 -3.02 14.54
CA PRO A 19 7.69 -3.51 15.04
C PRO A 19 6.60 -2.61 14.46
N LYS A 20 5.49 -3.18 14.01
CA LYS A 20 4.35 -2.41 13.49
C LYS A 20 3.86 -1.45 14.58
N ILE A 21 4.04 -0.16 14.35
CA ILE A 21 3.66 0.90 15.28
C ILE A 21 2.44 1.62 14.71
N ILE A 22 1.35 1.68 15.48
CA ILE A 22 0.14 2.42 15.10
C ILE A 22 0.00 3.64 16.03
N ASN A 23 0.01 4.84 15.46
CA ASN A 23 -0.27 6.08 16.19
C ASN A 23 -1.79 6.21 16.38
N PHE A 24 -2.27 6.03 17.60
CA PHE A 24 -3.66 6.31 17.95
C PHE A 24 -3.69 7.49 18.92
N SER A 25 -3.97 8.68 18.41
CA SER A 25 -4.56 9.72 19.25
C SER A 25 -6.00 9.29 19.56
N LEU A 26 -6.18 8.67 20.73
CA LEU A 26 -7.46 8.44 21.41
C LEU A 26 -8.60 7.87 20.54
N VAL A 27 -8.61 6.55 20.37
CA VAL A 27 -9.86 5.82 20.08
C VAL A 27 -10.22 4.98 21.31
N LYS A 28 -11.03 5.58 22.19
CA LYS A 28 -11.96 4.82 23.05
C LYS A 28 -13.35 5.47 22.90
N ASN A 29 -14.33 4.64 22.56
CA ASN A 29 -15.79 4.89 22.58
C ASN A 29 -16.51 5.55 21.38
N GLN A 30 -16.05 5.41 20.13
CA GLN A 30 -16.87 5.87 18.99
C GLN A 30 -18.05 4.93 18.61
N THR A 31 -18.05 3.66 19.04
CA THR A 31 -19.15 2.72 18.70
C THR A 31 -20.46 3.01 19.43
N LYS A 32 -20.45 3.78 20.52
CA LYS A 32 -21.67 4.32 21.15
C LYS A 32 -22.01 5.75 20.69
N GLN A 33 -21.12 6.47 20.02
CA GLN A 33 -21.36 7.84 19.57
C GLN A 33 -22.38 7.92 18.43
N ARG A 34 -22.48 6.89 17.57
CA ARG A 34 -23.40 6.92 16.41
C ARG A 34 -24.88 6.66 16.72
N ARG A 35 -25.26 6.26 17.94
CA ARG A 35 -26.69 6.08 18.30
C ARG A 35 -27.28 7.25 19.09
N GLY A 36 -26.47 8.22 19.53
CA GLY A 36 -26.93 9.35 20.34
C GLY A 36 -27.11 10.67 19.60
N CYS A 37 -26.52 10.83 18.40
CA CYS A 37 -26.46 12.10 17.69
C CYS A 37 -27.07 12.03 16.28
N SER A 38 -28.05 11.15 16.07
CA SER A 38 -28.84 11.09 14.84
C SER A 38 -30.21 11.73 15.12
N GLY A 39 -30.26 13.05 15.10
CA GLY A 39 -31.48 13.83 15.27
C GLY A 39 -31.10 15.29 15.51
N GLY A 40 -31.52 16.17 14.61
CA GLY A 40 -31.20 17.60 14.66
C GLY A 40 -31.62 18.28 15.96
N TYR A 41 -31.02 19.46 16.19
CA TYR A 41 -31.23 20.42 17.28
C TYR A 41 -30.63 20.07 18.66
N ASP A 42 -29.43 20.60 18.89
CA ASP A 42 -29.07 21.54 19.98
C ASP A 42 -29.54 21.30 21.44
N ASP A 43 -29.69 20.05 21.88
CA ASP A 43 -29.94 19.77 23.30
C ASP A 43 -28.63 19.69 24.09
N TYR A 44 -28.07 20.87 24.42
CA TYR A 44 -26.90 21.02 25.29
C TYR A 44 -27.06 20.27 26.62
N THR A 45 -28.29 20.12 27.12
CA THR A 45 -28.63 19.45 28.38
C THR A 45 -28.41 17.94 28.28
N LYS A 46 -28.85 17.30 27.20
CA LYS A 46 -28.59 15.87 26.94
C LYS A 46 -27.11 15.59 26.76
N THR A 47 -26.40 16.47 26.04
CA THR A 47 -24.95 16.35 25.84
C THR A 47 -24.20 16.46 27.17
N ARG A 48 -24.55 17.44 28.01
CA ARG A 48 -23.98 17.60 29.37
C ARG A 48 -24.25 16.38 30.26
N ASN A 49 -25.48 15.87 30.26
CA ASN A 49 -25.85 14.69 31.06
C ASN A 49 -25.12 13.43 30.61
N TYR A 50 -24.93 13.24 29.29
CA TYR A 50 -24.13 12.16 28.73
C TYR A 50 -22.68 12.23 29.22
N TRP A 51 -22.02 13.39 29.10
CA TRP A 51 -20.64 13.56 29.56
C TRP A 51 -20.51 13.42 31.08
N LYS A 52 -21.50 13.87 31.86
CA LYS A 52 -21.56 13.68 33.32
C LYS A 52 -21.63 12.20 33.69
N TYR A 53 -22.52 11.45 33.05
CA TYR A 53 -22.65 10.00 33.23
C TYR A 53 -21.37 9.26 32.82
N LEU A 54 -20.82 9.57 31.64
CA LEU A 54 -19.61 8.94 31.13
C LEU A 54 -18.43 9.20 32.08
N LYS A 55 -18.26 10.43 32.57
CA LYS A 55 -17.22 10.78 33.54
C LYS A 55 -17.38 10.02 34.87
N ALA A 56 -18.59 9.90 35.38
CA ALA A 56 -18.87 9.13 36.60
C ALA A 56 -18.57 7.64 36.42
N LYS A 57 -18.97 7.08 35.27
CA LYS A 57 -18.70 5.68 34.92
C LYS A 57 -17.20 5.40 34.79
N LEU A 58 -16.47 6.23 34.04
CA LEU A 58 -15.02 6.09 33.86
C LEU A 58 -14.25 6.19 35.19
N ARG A 59 -14.68 7.09 36.10
CA ARG A 59 -14.12 7.18 37.45
C ARG A 59 -14.40 5.92 38.29
N LYS A 60 -15.61 5.37 38.22
CA LYS A 60 -15.99 4.14 38.94
C LYS A 60 -15.22 2.92 38.44
N GLU A 61 -14.98 2.84 37.13
CA GLU A 61 -14.19 1.78 36.49
C GLU A 61 -12.67 1.94 36.69
N LYS A 62 -12.22 2.96 37.44
CA LYS A 62 -10.80 3.36 37.56
C LYS A 62 -10.11 3.47 36.20
N SER A 63 -10.85 3.95 35.20
CA SER A 63 -10.36 4.06 33.83
C SER A 63 -9.33 5.18 33.74
N GLU A 64 -8.06 4.80 33.57
CA GLU A 64 -6.98 5.75 33.39
C GLU A 64 -7.01 6.31 31.97
N VAL A 65 -7.06 7.64 31.89
CA VAL A 65 -7.18 8.37 30.62
C VAL A 65 -5.86 8.41 29.84
N VAL A 66 -4.75 7.96 30.45
CA VAL A 66 -3.37 8.28 30.01
C VAL A 66 -2.31 7.23 30.43
N SER A 67 -2.62 5.94 30.60
CA SER A 67 -1.62 5.03 31.22
C SER A 67 -0.85 4.09 30.28
N ALA A 68 -1.50 3.47 29.30
CA ALA A 68 -0.86 2.43 28.47
C ALA A 68 -0.30 2.94 27.14
N THR A 69 -0.67 4.17 26.74
CA THR A 69 -0.34 4.72 25.43
C THR A 69 0.65 5.87 25.50
N THR A 70 1.35 6.07 26.61
CA THR A 70 1.99 7.38 26.88
C THR A 70 3.49 7.23 26.94
N GLN A 71 4.21 8.19 26.38
CA GLN A 71 5.65 8.34 26.58
C GLN A 71 6.52 7.16 26.09
N LEU A 72 6.10 6.44 25.05
CA LEU A 72 7.02 5.52 24.37
C LEU A 72 8.12 6.34 23.69
N LYS A 73 9.38 6.01 23.99
CA LYS A 73 10.55 6.68 23.44
C LYS A 73 10.84 6.16 22.04
N LEU A 74 10.58 7.00 21.04
CA LEU A 74 10.81 6.68 19.65
C LEU A 74 12.00 7.44 19.10
N LEU A 75 12.85 6.75 18.35
CA LEU A 75 14.00 7.35 17.69
C LEU A 75 13.52 8.23 16.53
N ALA A 76 13.80 9.52 16.59
CA ALA A 76 13.47 10.47 15.53
C ALA A 76 14.61 10.58 14.50
N PRO A 77 14.38 11.21 13.33
CA PRO A 77 15.36 11.27 12.22
C PRO A 77 16.69 11.95 12.57
N ASP A 78 16.72 12.75 13.63
CA ASP A 78 17.90 13.43 14.17
C ASP A 78 18.66 12.56 15.19
N GLY A 79 18.31 11.28 15.34
CA GLY A 79 18.90 10.36 16.31
C GLY A 79 18.42 10.57 17.75
N LYS A 80 17.54 11.55 18.01
CA LYS A 80 17.04 11.83 19.37
C LYS A 80 15.80 10.99 19.67
N LYS A 81 15.69 10.49 20.90
CA LYS A 81 14.49 9.78 21.35
C LYS A 81 13.44 10.78 21.84
N ARG A 82 12.24 10.79 21.25
CA ARG A 82 11.11 11.63 21.66
C ARG A 82 10.00 10.78 22.27
N LEU A 83 9.31 11.35 23.26
CA LEU A 83 8.13 10.75 23.85
C LEU A 83 6.98 10.86 22.85
N SER A 84 6.27 9.77 22.62
CA SER A 84 5.11 9.73 21.74
C SER A 84 4.04 8.84 22.33
N ASP A 85 2.80 9.22 22.10
CA ASP A 85 1.66 8.51 22.65
C ASP A 85 1.22 7.40 21.68
N MET A 86 1.54 6.14 21.99
CA MET A 86 1.33 4.97 21.12
C MET A 86 1.10 3.68 21.90
N LEU A 87 0.46 2.68 21.28
CA LEU A 87 0.33 1.34 21.83
C LEU A 87 1.56 0.49 21.49
N ASP A 88 2.09 -0.22 22.48
CA ASP A 88 3.07 -1.29 22.26
C ASP A 88 2.40 -2.56 21.69
N TYR A 89 3.19 -3.59 21.39
CA TYR A 89 2.67 -4.85 20.87
C TYR A 89 1.53 -5.42 21.74
N LYS A 90 1.73 -5.47 23.06
CA LYS A 90 0.71 -5.97 24.00
C LYS A 90 -0.55 -5.11 24.00
N GLY A 91 -0.40 -3.79 23.92
CA GLY A 91 -1.48 -2.83 23.83
C GLY A 91 -2.32 -2.98 22.55
N ILE A 92 -1.68 -3.25 21.41
CA ILE A 92 -2.38 -3.51 20.15
C ILE A 92 -3.15 -4.84 20.21
N ILE A 93 -2.55 -5.89 20.79
CA ILE A 93 -3.27 -7.16 21.04
C ILE A 93 -4.48 -6.94 21.96
N ALA A 94 -4.31 -6.18 23.05
CA ALA A 94 -5.38 -5.87 23.99
C ALA A 94 -6.51 -5.05 23.34
N LEU A 95 -6.17 -4.07 22.49
CA LEU A 95 -7.13 -3.31 21.71
C LEU A 95 -7.90 -4.22 20.74
N GLY A 96 -7.20 -5.12 20.04
CA GLY A 96 -7.81 -6.09 19.13
C GLY A 96 -8.91 -6.91 19.80
N LYS A 97 -8.69 -7.38 21.03
CA LYS A 97 -9.67 -8.15 21.83
C LYS A 97 -10.96 -7.38 22.17
N THR A 98 -11.00 -6.06 21.98
CA THR A 98 -12.21 -5.25 22.24
C THR A 98 -13.18 -5.17 21.06
N PHE A 99 -12.77 -5.62 19.87
CA PHE A 99 -13.61 -5.64 18.67
C PHE A 99 -14.41 -6.95 18.56
N PRO A 100 -15.50 -6.99 17.76
CA PRO A 100 -16.18 -8.24 17.42
C PRO A 100 -15.19 -9.29 16.89
N SER A 101 -15.31 -10.53 17.37
CA SER A 101 -14.29 -11.58 17.28
C SER A 101 -13.74 -11.83 15.88
N THR A 102 -14.58 -11.81 14.84
CA THR A 102 -14.14 -12.06 13.45
C THR A 102 -13.25 -10.96 12.90
N LYS A 103 -13.50 -9.69 13.24
CA LYS A 103 -12.67 -8.55 12.82
C LYS A 103 -11.43 -8.40 13.68
N ALA A 104 -11.55 -8.71 14.97
CA ALA A 104 -10.44 -8.73 15.92
C ALA A 104 -9.36 -9.72 15.48
N ASN A 105 -9.73 -10.98 15.25
CA ASN A 105 -8.78 -12.05 14.91
C ASN A 105 -8.03 -11.74 13.63
N ARG A 106 -8.73 -11.30 12.57
CA ARG A 106 -8.10 -10.92 11.30
C ARG A 106 -7.11 -9.78 11.46
N PHE A 107 -7.44 -8.76 12.26
CA PHE A 107 -6.53 -7.66 12.56
C PHE A 107 -5.31 -8.13 13.35
N ILE A 108 -5.50 -8.99 14.36
CA ILE A 108 -4.40 -9.54 15.17
C ILE A 108 -3.48 -10.42 14.34
N GLU A 109 -4.02 -11.29 13.48
CA GLU A 109 -3.24 -12.14 12.57
C GLU A 109 -2.44 -11.28 11.59
N TRP A 110 -3.08 -10.29 10.95
CA TRP A 110 -2.38 -9.33 10.10
C TRP A 110 -1.27 -8.61 10.88
N PHE A 111 -1.57 -8.11 12.07
CA PHE A 111 -0.60 -7.38 12.89
C PHE A 111 0.57 -8.27 13.32
N THR A 112 0.33 -9.53 13.62
CA THR A 112 1.37 -10.44 14.14
C THR A 112 2.19 -11.06 13.02
N TYR A 113 1.55 -11.49 11.93
CA TYR A 113 2.16 -12.37 10.94
C TYR A 113 2.28 -11.79 9.54
N SER A 114 1.74 -10.59 9.23
CA SER A 114 1.86 -10.06 7.86
C SER A 114 3.29 -9.79 7.42
N ASP A 115 4.26 -9.81 8.33
CA ASP A 115 5.68 -9.64 8.04
C ASP A 115 6.35 -10.95 7.60
N GLU A 116 5.73 -12.08 7.93
CA GLU A 116 6.19 -13.44 7.61
C GLU A 116 5.58 -13.99 6.32
N SER A 117 4.48 -13.39 5.85
CA SER A 117 3.90 -13.72 4.55
C SER A 117 4.86 -13.39 3.41
N ILE A 118 4.63 -14.02 2.25
CA ILE A 118 5.37 -13.72 1.02
C ILE A 118 5.28 -12.22 0.71
N ASP A 119 4.09 -11.63 0.82
CA ASP A 119 3.88 -10.20 0.60
C ASP A 119 4.64 -9.33 1.59
N GLY A 120 4.65 -9.68 2.88
CA GLY A 120 5.43 -8.96 3.90
C GLY A 120 6.92 -8.97 3.61
N LYS A 121 7.45 -10.16 3.29
CA LYS A 121 8.88 -10.35 2.96
C LYS A 121 9.26 -9.63 1.67
N SER A 122 8.43 -9.73 0.64
CA SER A 122 8.64 -9.04 -0.64
C SER A 122 8.55 -7.53 -0.50
N LYS A 123 7.63 -7.02 0.34
CA LYS A 123 7.52 -5.58 0.62
C LYS A 123 8.75 -5.03 1.34
N LYS A 124 9.33 -5.78 2.29
CA LYS A 124 10.62 -5.43 2.92
C LYS A 124 11.75 -5.37 1.89
N LYS A 125 11.78 -6.31 0.94
CA LYS A 125 12.73 -6.27 -0.18
C LYS A 125 12.51 -5.04 -1.06
N ALA A 126 11.26 -4.73 -1.42
CA ALA A 126 10.94 -3.52 -2.18
C ALA A 126 11.44 -2.24 -1.50
N TYR A 127 11.35 -2.14 -0.17
CA TYR A 127 11.95 -1.02 0.57
C TYR A 127 13.47 -0.98 0.48
N ALA A 128 14.13 -2.14 0.61
CA ALA A 128 15.58 -2.22 0.49
C ALA A 128 16.07 -1.86 -0.92
N LEU A 129 15.25 -2.06 -1.97
CA LEU A 129 15.60 -1.73 -3.36
C LEU A 129 16.02 -0.26 -3.52
N PHE A 130 15.31 0.67 -2.87
CA PHE A 130 15.59 2.11 -3.01
C PHE A 130 16.99 2.51 -2.53
N ASP A 131 17.44 1.91 -1.42
CA ASP A 131 18.73 2.20 -0.81
C ASP A 131 19.85 1.31 -1.39
N SER A 132 19.52 0.39 -2.32
CA SER A 132 20.49 -0.54 -2.92
C SER A 132 21.09 0.02 -4.21
N SER A 133 22.38 -0.25 -4.46
CA SER A 133 23.00 0.04 -5.76
C SER A 133 22.40 -0.78 -6.91
N PHE A 134 21.65 -1.86 -6.60
CA PHE A 134 21.01 -2.70 -7.60
C PHE A 134 20.02 -1.90 -8.46
N ILE A 135 19.32 -0.90 -7.90
CA ILE A 135 18.34 -0.11 -8.66
C ILE A 135 18.95 0.64 -9.85
N GLU A 136 20.25 0.97 -9.77
CA GLU A 136 21.00 1.67 -10.82
C GLU A 136 21.39 0.73 -11.98
N HIS A 137 21.40 -0.58 -11.72
CA HIS A 137 21.77 -1.63 -12.67
C HIS A 137 20.54 -2.27 -13.34
N ILE A 138 19.34 -1.88 -12.93
CA ILE A 138 18.11 -2.35 -13.57
C ILE A 138 18.01 -1.77 -14.97
N GLU A 139 17.77 -2.65 -15.94
CA GLU A 139 17.55 -2.23 -17.32
C GLU A 139 16.20 -1.51 -17.44
N ILE A 140 16.21 -0.24 -17.85
CA ILE A 140 14.99 0.58 -17.82
C ILE A 140 14.24 0.42 -19.13
N GLY A 141 12.97 0.01 -19.06
CA GLY A 141 12.07 -0.04 -20.21
C GLY A 141 11.99 -1.39 -20.91
N THR A 142 12.64 -2.42 -20.38
CA THR A 142 12.72 -3.73 -21.03
C THR A 142 12.21 -4.87 -20.16
N THR A 143 11.92 -5.99 -20.80
CA THR A 143 11.50 -7.24 -20.18
C THR A 143 12.54 -7.75 -19.20
N ASN A 144 13.83 -7.69 -19.56
CA ASN A 144 14.93 -8.05 -18.65
C ASN A 144 14.92 -7.17 -17.37
N GLY A 145 14.70 -5.87 -17.53
CA GLY A 145 14.50 -4.95 -16.41
C GLY A 145 13.36 -5.36 -15.48
N LEU A 146 12.22 -5.74 -16.07
CA LEU A 146 11.07 -6.22 -15.32
C LEU A 146 11.37 -7.56 -14.60
N GLN A 147 12.09 -8.48 -15.25
CA GLN A 147 12.55 -9.74 -14.65
C GLN A 147 13.51 -9.48 -13.48
N GLN A 148 14.43 -8.53 -13.60
CA GLN A 148 15.35 -8.11 -12.53
C GLN A 148 14.59 -7.57 -11.31
N ILE A 149 13.59 -6.71 -11.52
CA ILE A 149 12.71 -6.21 -10.45
C ILE A 149 11.99 -7.38 -9.78
N HIS A 150 11.34 -8.25 -10.56
CA HIS A 150 10.58 -9.37 -10.04
C HIS A 150 11.47 -10.37 -9.28
N ALA A 151 12.66 -10.68 -9.81
CA ALA A 151 13.65 -11.54 -9.16
C ALA A 151 14.13 -10.95 -7.84
N TYR A 152 14.38 -9.63 -7.79
CA TYR A 152 14.81 -8.97 -6.57
C TYR A 152 13.72 -9.01 -5.48
N LEU A 153 12.48 -8.69 -5.86
CA LEU A 153 11.33 -8.66 -4.94
C LEU A 153 10.99 -10.06 -4.41
N PHE A 154 10.97 -11.07 -5.29
CA PHE A 154 10.40 -12.38 -4.98
C PHE A 154 11.41 -13.53 -4.94
N GLY A 155 12.69 -13.27 -5.18
CA GLY A 155 13.74 -14.30 -5.12
C GLY A 155 13.79 -14.97 -3.75
N GLY A 156 13.78 -16.30 -3.70
CA GLY A 156 13.67 -17.04 -2.43
C GLY A 156 12.30 -16.95 -1.74
N LEU A 157 11.30 -16.37 -2.39
CA LEU A 157 9.89 -16.39 -1.96
C LEU A 157 9.02 -17.16 -2.96
N TYR A 158 9.28 -17.00 -4.27
CA TYR A 158 8.72 -17.82 -5.33
C TYR A 158 9.83 -18.56 -6.08
N GLU A 159 9.57 -19.81 -6.48
CA GLU A 159 10.48 -20.61 -7.31
C GLU A 159 10.66 -20.02 -8.72
N PHE A 160 9.62 -19.34 -9.23
CA PHE A 160 9.58 -18.71 -10.55
C PHE A 160 10.02 -17.24 -10.53
N ALA A 161 10.67 -16.77 -9.46
CA ALA A 161 11.03 -15.36 -9.34
C ALA A 161 11.92 -14.89 -10.51
N GLY A 162 11.39 -13.98 -11.34
CA GLY A 162 12.08 -13.43 -12.52
C GLY A 162 11.95 -14.31 -13.77
N GLN A 163 11.20 -15.41 -13.72
CA GLN A 163 11.04 -16.34 -14.84
C GLN A 163 9.75 -16.06 -15.61
N ILE A 164 9.83 -15.98 -16.94
CA ILE A 164 8.66 -15.84 -17.81
C ILE A 164 7.82 -17.12 -17.74
N ARG A 165 6.51 -16.95 -17.51
CA ARG A 165 5.58 -18.05 -17.32
C ARG A 165 5.44 -18.89 -18.58
N GLN A 166 5.29 -20.20 -18.38
CA GLN A 166 5.02 -21.16 -19.45
C GLN A 166 3.55 -21.63 -19.48
N LYS A 167 2.72 -21.14 -18.55
CA LYS A 167 1.31 -21.48 -18.42
C LYS A 167 0.42 -20.28 -18.73
N ASN A 168 -0.76 -20.54 -19.28
CA ASN A 168 -1.80 -19.53 -19.42
C ASN A 168 -2.39 -19.22 -18.04
N ILE A 169 -2.73 -17.95 -17.82
CA ILE A 169 -3.33 -17.45 -16.59
C ILE A 169 -4.49 -16.53 -16.92
N SER A 170 -5.45 -16.45 -16.01
CA SER A 170 -6.59 -15.56 -16.10
C SER A 170 -6.91 -14.98 -14.73
N LYS A 171 -7.56 -13.82 -14.70
CA LYS A 171 -8.00 -13.16 -13.48
C LYS A 171 -9.32 -12.46 -13.70
N GLY A 172 -10.30 -12.71 -12.84
CA GLY A 172 -11.63 -12.10 -12.94
C GLY A 172 -12.34 -12.35 -14.28
N GLY A 173 -12.08 -13.50 -14.92
CA GLY A 173 -12.62 -13.83 -16.25
C GLY A 173 -11.83 -13.24 -17.43
N PHE A 174 -10.85 -12.38 -17.18
CA PHE A 174 -9.94 -11.89 -18.22
C PHE A 174 -8.76 -12.84 -18.42
N GLN A 175 -8.49 -13.21 -19.66
CA GLN A 175 -7.34 -14.04 -20.02
C GLN A 175 -6.18 -13.16 -20.51
N PHE A 176 -5.02 -13.30 -19.85
CA PHE A 176 -3.79 -12.62 -20.27
C PHE A 176 -3.19 -13.25 -21.52
N ALA A 177 -2.13 -12.65 -22.08
CA ALA A 177 -1.47 -13.14 -23.29
C ALA A 177 -1.18 -14.65 -23.24
N LEU A 178 -1.37 -15.35 -24.36
CA LEU A 178 -1.11 -16.79 -24.42
C LEU A 178 0.40 -17.05 -24.24
N ALA A 179 0.75 -17.97 -23.33
CA ALA A 179 2.15 -18.25 -23.00
C ALA A 179 2.98 -18.64 -24.24
N ARG A 180 2.36 -19.37 -25.19
CA ARG A 180 3.01 -19.78 -26.45
C ARG A 180 3.53 -18.61 -27.30
N PHE A 181 2.92 -17.44 -27.20
CA PHE A 181 3.29 -16.25 -27.98
C PHE A 181 3.97 -15.17 -27.13
N LEU A 182 4.13 -15.42 -25.83
CA LEU A 182 4.54 -14.42 -24.86
C LEU A 182 5.94 -13.88 -25.14
N ASP A 183 6.89 -14.72 -25.55
CA ASP A 183 8.25 -14.28 -25.89
C ASP A 183 8.26 -13.26 -27.03
N ASP A 184 7.44 -13.46 -28.06
CA ASP A 184 7.35 -12.52 -29.19
C ASP A 184 6.58 -11.26 -28.82
N THR A 185 5.52 -11.38 -28.01
CA THR A 185 4.82 -10.23 -27.43
C THR A 185 5.76 -9.35 -26.61
N LEU A 186 6.62 -9.94 -25.77
CA LEU A 186 7.57 -9.21 -24.95
C LEU A 186 8.64 -8.49 -25.77
N LYS A 187 9.14 -9.10 -26.86
CA LYS A 187 10.04 -8.42 -27.81
C LYS A 187 9.38 -7.22 -28.47
N GLN A 188 8.10 -7.33 -28.83
CA GLN A 188 7.34 -6.21 -29.39
C GLN A 188 7.20 -5.08 -28.36
N ILE A 189 6.85 -5.41 -27.11
CA ILE A 189 6.73 -4.43 -26.02
C ILE A 189 8.08 -3.75 -25.76
N ASP A 190 9.18 -4.48 -25.73
CA ASP A 190 10.52 -3.92 -25.54
C ASP A 190 10.87 -2.87 -26.61
N SER A 191 10.39 -3.07 -27.84
CA SER A 191 10.59 -2.13 -28.96
C SER A 191 9.65 -0.91 -28.95
N MET A 192 8.63 -0.86 -28.08
CA MET A 192 7.72 0.27 -28.00
C MET A 192 8.43 1.57 -27.56
N PRO A 193 8.04 2.72 -28.13
CA PRO A 193 8.68 4.01 -27.85
C PRO A 193 8.39 4.50 -26.42
N GLU A 194 9.22 5.43 -25.94
CA GLU A 194 9.18 5.97 -24.58
C GLU A 194 9.45 7.49 -24.54
N ASN A 195 9.10 8.21 -25.61
CA ASN A 195 9.45 9.63 -25.79
C ASN A 195 8.43 10.57 -25.14
N SER A 196 7.21 10.09 -24.87
CA SER A 196 6.14 10.87 -24.26
C SER A 196 5.47 10.09 -23.12
N PHE A 197 4.69 10.81 -22.31
CA PHE A 197 3.86 10.16 -21.29
C PHE A 197 2.88 9.16 -21.90
N ASP A 198 2.23 9.51 -23.01
CA ASP A 198 1.24 8.64 -23.65
C ASP A 198 1.87 7.36 -24.17
N GLU A 199 3.06 7.43 -24.78
CA GLU A 199 3.81 6.26 -25.25
C GLU A 199 4.21 5.35 -24.09
N ILE A 200 4.73 5.93 -22.99
CA ILE A 200 5.13 5.17 -21.80
C ILE A 200 3.92 4.51 -21.14
N ALA A 201 2.79 5.22 -21.04
CA ALA A 201 1.57 4.70 -20.46
C ALA A 201 0.96 3.59 -21.33
N GLU A 202 1.02 3.71 -22.65
CA GLU A 202 0.59 2.64 -23.57
C GLU A 202 1.48 1.40 -23.43
N LYS A 203 2.81 1.61 -23.41
CA LYS A 203 3.79 0.54 -23.17
C LYS A 203 3.54 -0.20 -21.85
N TYR A 204 3.14 0.53 -20.80
CA TYR A 204 2.73 -0.05 -19.53
C TYR A 204 1.44 -0.87 -19.60
N VAL A 205 0.45 -0.41 -20.35
CA VAL A 205 -0.80 -1.16 -20.59
C VAL A 205 -0.51 -2.47 -21.29
N GLU A 206 0.30 -2.46 -22.35
CA GLU A 206 0.70 -3.67 -23.08
C GLU A 206 1.47 -4.64 -22.18
N MET A 207 2.42 -4.14 -21.37
CA MET A 207 3.13 -4.98 -20.39
C MET A 207 2.19 -5.61 -19.36
N ASN A 208 1.16 -4.88 -18.91
CA ASN A 208 0.16 -5.44 -18.00
C ASN A 208 -0.70 -6.53 -18.65
N ILE A 209 -1.02 -6.39 -19.95
CA ILE A 209 -1.76 -7.39 -20.74
C ILE A 209 -0.90 -8.64 -20.96
N ALA A 210 0.40 -8.48 -21.24
CA ALA A 210 1.35 -9.57 -21.38
C ALA A 210 1.44 -10.42 -20.10
N HIS A 211 1.47 -9.74 -18.94
CA HIS A 211 1.43 -10.36 -17.61
C HIS A 211 2.43 -11.51 -17.48
N PRO A 212 3.75 -11.23 -17.60
CA PRO A 212 4.74 -12.25 -17.94
C PRO A 212 5.06 -13.27 -16.83
N PHE A 213 4.66 -13.04 -15.59
CA PHE A 213 4.95 -13.93 -14.45
C PHE A 213 3.70 -14.68 -13.98
N MET A 214 3.89 -15.76 -13.24
CA MET A 214 2.77 -16.52 -12.63
C MET A 214 2.00 -15.69 -11.60
N GLU A 215 2.70 -14.85 -10.82
CA GLU A 215 2.10 -13.95 -9.82
C GLU A 215 2.87 -12.63 -9.75
N ALA A 216 2.31 -11.65 -9.02
CA ALA A 216 2.96 -10.39 -8.65
C ALA A 216 3.43 -9.48 -9.80
N ASN A 217 2.81 -9.62 -10.97
CA ASN A 217 3.01 -8.75 -12.13
C ASN A 217 2.74 -7.27 -11.81
N GLY A 218 1.60 -6.95 -11.18
CA GLY A 218 1.21 -5.57 -10.90
C GLY A 218 2.24 -4.81 -10.06
N ARG A 219 2.76 -5.43 -9.00
CA ARG A 219 3.77 -4.82 -8.11
C ARG A 219 5.08 -4.55 -8.83
N SER A 220 5.52 -5.50 -9.67
CA SER A 220 6.77 -5.39 -10.43
C SER A 220 6.63 -4.35 -11.56
N ALA A 221 5.52 -4.38 -12.30
CA ALA A 221 5.26 -3.49 -13.42
C ALA A 221 5.10 -2.02 -13.00
N ARG A 222 4.55 -1.74 -11.81
CA ARG A 222 4.45 -0.36 -11.30
C ARG A 222 5.81 0.26 -10.97
N ILE A 223 6.74 -0.52 -10.39
CA ILE A 223 8.12 -0.06 -10.20
C ILE A 223 8.80 0.16 -11.57
N TRP A 224 8.60 -0.77 -12.49
CA TRP A 224 9.12 -0.68 -13.86
C TRP A 224 8.64 0.60 -14.58
N LEU A 225 7.34 0.91 -14.49
CA LEU A 225 6.75 2.15 -15.00
C LEU A 225 7.42 3.39 -14.37
N ASP A 226 7.55 3.44 -13.04
CA ASP A 226 8.18 4.57 -12.36
C ASP A 226 9.64 4.77 -12.77
N LEU A 227 10.39 3.71 -13.05
CA LEU A 227 11.76 3.81 -13.56
C LEU A 227 11.82 4.40 -14.97
N ILE A 228 10.90 4.02 -15.86
CA ILE A 228 10.80 4.61 -17.21
C ILE A 228 10.45 6.10 -17.10
N LEU A 229 9.40 6.45 -16.34
CA LEU A 229 9.00 7.84 -16.12
C LEU A 229 10.13 8.67 -15.51
N LYS A 230 10.88 8.11 -14.54
CA LYS A 230 12.01 8.79 -13.90
C LYS A 230 13.13 9.04 -14.90
N LYS A 231 13.46 8.06 -15.75
CA LYS A 231 14.52 8.18 -16.76
C LYS A 231 14.16 9.20 -17.84
N ARG A 232 12.96 9.07 -18.42
CA ARG A 232 12.54 9.82 -19.62
C ARG A 232 11.98 11.21 -19.29
N LEU A 233 11.12 11.29 -18.27
CA LEU A 233 10.32 12.49 -17.99
C LEU A 233 10.69 13.19 -16.68
N LYS A 234 11.64 12.65 -15.91
CA LYS A 234 12.01 13.15 -14.56
C LYS A 234 10.79 13.24 -13.62
N LYS A 235 9.85 12.30 -13.77
CA LYS A 235 8.63 12.18 -12.96
C LYS A 235 8.45 10.75 -12.45
N CYS A 236 7.66 10.58 -11.42
CA CYS A 236 7.13 9.28 -10.97
C CYS A 236 5.66 9.43 -10.58
N VAL A 237 4.96 8.33 -10.36
CA VAL A 237 3.55 8.31 -9.95
C VAL A 237 3.45 8.41 -8.43
N ASP A 238 2.68 9.37 -7.93
CA ASP A 238 2.21 9.35 -6.53
C ASP A 238 1.01 8.41 -6.43
N TRP A 239 1.29 7.10 -6.28
CA TRP A 239 0.28 6.05 -6.19
C TRP A 239 -0.76 6.27 -5.08
N SER A 240 -0.44 7.11 -4.08
CA SER A 240 -1.39 7.43 -3.02
C SER A 240 -2.56 8.32 -3.46
N LYS A 241 -2.46 8.93 -4.65
CA LYS A 241 -3.51 9.75 -5.25
C LYS A 241 -4.51 8.97 -6.09
N ILE A 242 -4.24 7.69 -6.37
CA ILE A 242 -5.11 6.86 -7.19
C ILE A 242 -5.85 5.88 -6.28
N GLY A 243 -7.19 5.89 -6.32
CA GLY A 243 -7.99 4.95 -5.55
C GLY A 243 -7.83 3.51 -6.07
N LYS A 244 -7.76 2.52 -5.17
CA LYS A 244 -7.63 1.10 -5.55
C LYS A 244 -8.69 0.66 -6.56
N SER A 245 -9.97 0.94 -6.28
CA SER A 245 -11.08 0.54 -7.16
C SER A 245 -11.00 1.23 -8.52
N GLU A 246 -10.64 2.52 -8.54
CA GLU A 246 -10.51 3.30 -9.77
C GLU A 246 -9.36 2.77 -10.62
N TYR A 247 -8.20 2.50 -10.00
CA TYR A 247 -7.05 1.89 -10.65
C TYR A 247 -7.42 0.53 -11.25
N MET A 248 -8.01 -0.37 -10.48
CA MET A 248 -8.36 -1.72 -10.98
C MET A 248 -9.37 -1.67 -12.12
N GLN A 249 -10.41 -0.83 -12.01
CA GLN A 249 -11.39 -0.65 -13.09
C GLN A 249 -10.74 -0.07 -14.35
N ALA A 250 -9.85 0.91 -14.19
CA ALA A 250 -9.13 1.50 -15.31
C ALA A 250 -8.17 0.50 -15.99
N MET A 251 -7.48 -0.36 -15.23
CA MET A 251 -6.62 -1.42 -15.77
C MET A 251 -7.40 -2.53 -16.48
N VAL A 252 -8.60 -2.87 -16.01
CA VAL A 252 -9.47 -3.81 -16.73
C VAL A 252 -9.96 -3.18 -18.04
N LYS A 253 -10.35 -1.90 -18.00
CA LYS A 253 -10.80 -1.16 -19.20
C LYS A 253 -9.66 -0.91 -20.20
N SER A 254 -8.41 -0.80 -19.75
CA SER A 254 -7.29 -0.42 -20.60
C SER A 254 -6.98 -1.39 -21.72
N VAL A 255 -7.48 -2.63 -21.66
CA VAL A 255 -7.38 -3.61 -22.75
C VAL A 255 -8.06 -3.11 -24.03
N THR A 256 -9.13 -2.34 -23.90
CA THR A 256 -9.88 -1.80 -25.05
C THR A 256 -9.78 -0.28 -25.15
N ASP A 257 -9.61 0.42 -24.03
CA ASP A 257 -9.50 1.88 -23.97
C ASP A 257 -8.61 2.32 -22.80
N SER A 258 -7.38 2.72 -23.12
CA SER A 258 -6.37 3.17 -22.16
C SER A 258 -6.58 4.61 -21.63
N THR A 259 -7.60 5.34 -22.11
CA THR A 259 -7.84 6.75 -21.74
C THR A 259 -8.02 6.94 -20.23
N ALA A 260 -8.77 6.03 -19.59
CA ALA A 260 -9.07 6.14 -18.16
C ALA A 260 -7.80 5.98 -17.30
N ILE A 261 -6.97 4.98 -17.60
CA ILE A 261 -5.74 4.74 -16.83
C ILE A 261 -4.71 5.85 -17.09
N LYS A 262 -4.57 6.32 -18.34
CA LYS A 262 -3.71 7.47 -18.67
C LYS A 262 -4.10 8.71 -17.87
N GLY A 263 -5.40 9.04 -17.83
CA GLY A 263 -5.89 10.18 -17.06
C GLY A 263 -5.65 10.07 -15.55
N LEU A 264 -5.70 8.86 -14.97
CA LEU A 264 -5.37 8.64 -13.55
C LEU A 264 -3.87 8.80 -13.29
N LEU A 265 -3.03 8.19 -14.12
CA LEU A 265 -1.58 8.25 -13.99
C LEU A 265 -1.06 9.67 -14.16
N GLU A 266 -1.56 10.41 -15.17
CA GLU A 266 -1.12 11.78 -15.47
C GLU A 266 -1.40 12.73 -14.31
N LYS A 267 -2.61 12.68 -13.74
CA LYS A 267 -3.00 13.48 -12.56
C LYS A 267 -2.19 13.16 -11.30
N ALA A 268 -1.63 11.95 -11.23
CA ALA A 268 -0.84 11.49 -10.11
C ALA A 268 0.67 11.75 -10.27
N LEU A 269 1.14 12.25 -11.41
CA LEU A 269 2.56 12.50 -11.63
C LEU A 269 3.14 13.52 -10.64
N THR A 270 4.39 13.30 -10.24
CA THR A 270 5.16 14.20 -9.38
C THR A 270 6.63 14.22 -9.77
N SER A 271 7.32 15.35 -9.51
CA SER A 271 8.77 15.50 -9.70
C SER A 271 9.59 15.03 -8.49
N LYS A 272 8.96 14.50 -7.44
CA LYS A 272 9.64 14.03 -6.21
C LYS A 272 10.34 12.67 -6.39
N ILE A 273 11.13 12.53 -7.45
CA ILE A 273 11.73 11.27 -7.92
C ILE A 273 12.86 10.73 -7.03
N ASP A 274 13.48 11.56 -6.20
CA ASP A 274 14.54 11.18 -5.25
C ASP A 274 14.04 11.17 -3.81
N SER A 275 12.73 11.36 -3.61
CA SER A 275 12.12 11.31 -2.29
C SER A 275 11.94 9.86 -1.85
N ARG A 276 12.76 9.42 -0.89
CA ARG A 276 12.58 8.13 -0.21
C ARG A 276 11.17 7.96 0.36
N GLU A 277 10.58 9.03 0.90
CA GLU A 277 9.21 9.00 1.42
C GLU A 277 8.19 8.73 0.31
N MET A 278 8.37 9.35 -0.87
CA MET A 278 7.49 9.12 -2.03
C MET A 278 7.59 7.68 -2.53
N PHE A 279 8.81 7.15 -2.66
CA PHE A 279 9.01 5.77 -3.06
C PHE A 279 8.38 4.78 -2.09
N MET A 280 8.64 4.92 -0.79
CA MET A 280 8.12 4.00 0.23
C MET A 280 6.59 4.04 0.30
N LYS A 281 6.00 5.24 0.21
CA LYS A 281 4.54 5.41 0.12
C LYS A 281 3.97 4.79 -1.15
N GLY A 282 4.68 4.92 -2.28
CA GLY A 282 4.32 4.27 -3.54
C GLY A 282 4.26 2.74 -3.41
N ILE A 283 5.28 2.15 -2.79
CA ILE A 283 5.32 0.71 -2.48
C ILE A 283 4.15 0.30 -1.56
N ASP A 284 3.85 1.08 -0.51
CA ASP A 284 2.71 0.81 0.37
C ASP A 284 1.39 0.68 -0.40
N TYR A 285 1.11 1.64 -1.28
CA TYR A 285 -0.11 1.64 -2.10
C TYR A 285 -0.11 0.55 -3.17
N SER A 286 1.04 0.32 -3.80
CA SER A 286 1.23 -0.75 -4.77
C SER A 286 0.92 -2.13 -4.17
N TYR A 287 1.30 -2.39 -2.92
CA TYR A 287 0.95 -3.65 -2.25
C TYR A 287 -0.51 -3.68 -1.80
N TYR A 288 -1.06 -2.57 -1.31
CA TYR A 288 -2.47 -2.45 -0.94
C TYR A 288 -3.43 -2.77 -2.10
N TYR A 289 -3.05 -2.40 -3.33
CA TYR A 289 -3.81 -2.74 -4.53
C TYR A 289 -4.02 -4.25 -4.70
N GLU A 290 -3.07 -5.07 -4.30
CA GLU A 290 -3.14 -6.53 -4.44
C GLU A 290 -3.78 -7.22 -3.21
N GLU A 291 -4.08 -6.49 -2.13
CA GLU A 291 -4.69 -7.11 -0.93
C GLU A 291 -6.13 -7.61 -1.20
N ASN A 292 -6.42 -8.86 -0.85
CA ASN A 292 -7.74 -9.52 -1.03
C ASN A 292 -8.14 -9.76 -2.50
N GLU A 293 -7.16 -9.85 -3.40
CA GLU A 293 -7.35 -10.48 -4.71
C GLU A 293 -7.24 -12.01 -4.64
#